data_AF-A0A2N9IP56-F1
#
_entry.id   AF-A0A2N9IP56-F1
#
_cell.length_a   1.000
_cell.length_b   1.000
_cell.length_c   1.000
_cell.angle_alpha   90.00
_cell.angle_beta   90.00
_cell.angle_gamma   90.00
#
_symmetry.space_group_name_H-M   'P 1'
#
loop_
_entity.id
_entity.type
_entity.pdbx_description
1 polymer ?
#
loop_
_entity_poly.entity_id
_entity_poly.type
_entity_poly.pdbx_seq_one_letter_code
_entity_poly.pdbx_strand_id
1 'polypeptide(L)'
;MTNCKAASTPIATTPILSTTHTDILFDPTSYRSLVGALQYATFTRPDITFAVNRVCQFMHKPSSAHVIATKRNLGYVKGTLGKGILLQPSPIALTASTDADWAGDPCDRRSTSSIIVFLGNNPITWLAKKQHTVSHSSIEAEYRSLATGTAELAWIRQVLCDLGLYLPSAPLIWCDNTSALALASNLVFHGCTKHIEVDYHFIRERVVRGDLALQFISTDDQLAVVFIKALPSTRFHRLCSKLLVCSTDHQFEGG
;
A
#
# COMPACT_ATOMS: atom_id res chain seq x y z
N MET A 1 2.00 27.90 -7.37
CA MET A 1 2.58 26.66 -7.96
C MET A 1 2.46 26.54 -9.49
N THR A 2 1.92 27.55 -10.17
CA THR A 2 1.70 27.59 -11.63
C THR A 2 2.96 27.31 -12.47
N ASN A 3 4.17 27.65 -11.97
CA ASN A 3 5.44 27.47 -12.70
C ASN A 3 6.40 26.39 -12.15
N CYS A 4 5.99 25.54 -11.20
CA CYS A 4 6.87 24.45 -10.72
C CYS A 4 7.15 23.36 -11.77
N LYS A 5 8.40 22.87 -11.82
CA LYS A 5 8.83 21.73 -12.65
C LYS A 5 8.19 20.43 -12.17
N ALA A 6 7.67 19.63 -13.10
CA ALA A 6 7.09 18.32 -12.78
C ALA A 6 8.18 17.33 -12.33
N ALA A 7 7.88 16.53 -11.32
CA ALA A 7 8.71 15.41 -10.90
C ALA A 7 8.19 14.11 -11.52
N SER A 8 9.08 13.18 -11.90
CA SER A 8 8.69 11.88 -12.49
C SER A 8 8.21 10.87 -11.45
N THR A 9 8.63 11.00 -10.19
CA THR A 9 8.21 10.16 -9.06
C THR A 9 7.94 11.04 -7.83
N PRO A 10 7.00 10.65 -6.94
CA PRO A 10 6.63 11.47 -5.79
C PRO A 10 7.76 11.54 -4.73
N ILE A 11 8.57 10.48 -4.62
CA ILE A 11 9.73 10.41 -3.72
C ILE A 11 10.99 9.97 -4.48
N ALA A 12 12.15 10.42 -4.00
CA ALA A 12 13.45 9.94 -4.49
C ALA A 12 13.83 8.62 -3.81
N THR A 13 14.56 7.76 -4.49
CA THR A 13 15.10 6.52 -3.91
C THR A 13 16.25 6.79 -2.95
N THR A 14 17.02 7.85 -3.20
CA THR A 14 18.15 8.30 -2.38
C THR A 14 18.24 9.84 -2.38
N PRO A 15 18.72 10.46 -1.28
CA PRO A 15 18.94 9.89 0.05
C PRO A 15 17.62 9.60 0.79
N ILE A 16 17.67 8.66 1.74
CA ILE A 16 16.52 8.34 2.61
C ILE A 16 16.30 9.49 3.59
N LEU A 17 15.05 9.94 3.76
CA LEU A 17 14.70 10.97 4.74
C LEU A 17 15.03 10.50 6.16
N SER A 18 15.71 11.32 6.94
CA SER A 18 16.20 10.99 8.28
C SER A 18 15.59 11.89 9.36
N THR A 19 15.55 11.40 10.60
CA THR A 19 15.19 12.19 11.78
C THR A 19 16.34 13.04 12.32
N THR A 20 17.59 12.80 11.90
CA THR A 20 18.81 13.41 12.46
C THR A 20 19.22 14.74 11.81
N HIS A 21 18.27 15.65 11.56
CA HIS A 21 18.57 16.95 10.97
C HIS A 21 18.74 18.05 12.03
N THR A 22 19.84 18.79 11.95
CA THR A 22 20.15 19.95 12.79
C THR A 22 19.37 21.21 12.38
N ASP A 23 18.81 21.24 11.18
CA ASP A 23 18.06 22.36 10.60
C ASP A 23 16.54 22.16 10.74
N ILE A 24 16.07 22.22 11.99
CA ILE A 24 14.64 22.12 12.32
C ILE A 24 13.94 23.43 11.96
N LEU A 25 12.78 23.34 11.32
CA LEU A 25 11.96 24.51 11.01
C LEU A 25 11.46 25.18 12.29
N PHE A 26 11.60 26.51 12.33
CA PHE A 26 11.06 27.33 13.42
C PHE A 26 9.52 27.29 13.47
N ASP A 27 8.86 27.44 12.31
CA ASP A 27 7.40 27.31 12.20
C ASP A 27 7.01 26.10 11.33
N PRO A 28 6.46 25.02 11.93
CA PRO A 28 6.02 23.84 11.19
C PRO A 28 4.61 23.99 10.58
N THR A 29 3.90 25.10 10.78
CA THR A 29 2.48 25.24 10.42
C THR A 29 2.23 25.04 8.93
N SER A 30 3.01 25.72 8.08
CA SER A 30 2.90 25.58 6.62
C SER A 30 3.17 24.15 6.15
N TYR A 31 4.17 23.50 6.75
CA TYR A 31 4.49 22.09 6.47
C TYR A 31 3.32 21.17 6.84
N ARG A 32 2.77 21.30 8.05
CA ARG A 32 1.66 20.46 8.54
C ARG A 32 0.40 20.65 7.70
N SER A 33 0.07 21.89 7.36
CA SER A 33 -1.08 22.21 6.49
C SER A 33 -0.94 21.54 5.13
N LEU A 34 0.24 21.65 4.51
CA LEU A 34 0.50 21.06 3.22
C LEU A 34 0.49 19.52 3.25
N VAL A 35 1.13 18.92 4.24
CA VAL A 35 1.14 17.46 4.41
C VAL A 35 -0.26 16.94 4.70
N GLY A 36 -1.07 17.64 5.49
CA GLY A 36 -2.47 17.31 5.72
C GLY A 36 -3.32 17.33 4.44
N ALA A 37 -3.14 18.33 3.59
CA ALA A 37 -3.80 18.37 2.28
C ALA A 37 -3.37 17.22 1.36
N LEU A 38 -2.07 16.88 1.35
CA LEU A 38 -1.56 15.73 0.60
C LEU A 38 -2.10 14.40 1.15
N GLN A 39 -2.26 14.28 2.47
CA GLN A 39 -2.85 13.10 3.09
C GLN A 39 -4.27 12.87 2.58
N TYR A 40 -5.07 13.94 2.45
CA TYR A 40 -6.41 13.83 1.87
C TYR A 40 -6.38 13.37 0.40
N ALA A 41 -5.41 13.86 -0.39
CA ALA A 41 -5.26 13.43 -1.79
C ALA A 41 -4.95 11.94 -1.93
N THR A 42 -4.38 11.28 -0.90
CA THR A 42 -4.09 9.83 -0.96
C THR A 42 -5.34 8.98 -1.15
N PHE A 43 -6.55 9.47 -0.82
CA PHE A 43 -7.82 8.77 -1.03
C PHE A 43 -8.19 8.57 -2.51
N THR A 44 -7.66 9.39 -3.42
CA THR A 44 -7.90 9.25 -4.86
C THR A 44 -6.61 9.02 -5.65
N ARG A 45 -5.47 9.04 -4.96
CA ARG A 45 -4.12 8.95 -5.53
C ARG A 45 -3.27 7.93 -4.77
N PRO A 46 -3.52 6.62 -4.98
CA PRO A 46 -2.72 5.55 -4.39
C PRO A 46 -1.21 5.69 -4.68
N ASP A 47 -0.85 6.21 -5.84
CA ASP A 47 0.53 6.41 -6.30
C ASP A 47 1.38 7.35 -5.43
N ILE A 48 0.77 8.27 -4.67
CA ILE A 48 1.50 9.18 -3.77
C ILE A 48 1.53 8.70 -2.32
N THR A 49 0.75 7.66 -1.97
CA THR A 49 0.51 7.22 -0.59
C THR A 49 1.80 6.99 0.19
N PHE A 50 2.75 6.23 -0.36
CA PHE A 50 4.02 5.96 0.32
C PHE A 50 4.80 7.25 0.62
N ALA A 51 4.89 8.13 -0.37
CA ALA A 51 5.66 9.36 -0.27
C ALA A 51 5.03 10.35 0.71
N VAL A 52 3.71 10.40 0.76
CA VAL A 52 2.95 11.21 1.73
C VAL A 52 3.10 10.63 3.14
N ASN A 53 2.89 9.33 3.31
CA ASN A 53 3.08 8.66 4.61
C ASN A 53 4.50 8.88 5.16
N ARG A 54 5.52 8.89 4.29
CA ARG A 54 6.89 9.15 4.71
C ARG A 54 7.08 10.57 5.22
N VAL A 55 6.51 11.59 4.59
CA VAL A 55 6.60 12.98 5.11
C VAL A 55 5.73 13.18 6.35
N CYS A 56 4.59 12.50 6.47
CA CYS A 56 3.73 12.53 7.67
C CYS A 56 4.48 12.14 8.96
N GLN A 57 5.48 11.27 8.88
CA GLN A 57 6.29 10.86 10.04
C GLN A 57 7.07 12.02 10.68
N PHE A 58 7.28 13.14 9.98
CA PHE A 58 8.07 14.27 10.46
C PHE A 58 7.23 15.49 10.87
N MET A 59 5.91 15.34 11.06
CA MET A 59 5.01 16.44 11.42
C MET A 59 5.39 17.18 12.72
N HIS A 60 6.00 16.48 13.68
CA HIS A 60 6.37 17.08 14.97
C HIS A 60 7.59 18.00 14.86
N LYS A 61 8.63 17.59 14.13
CA LYS A 61 9.91 18.29 13.99
C LYS A 61 10.38 18.25 12.52
N PRO A 62 9.72 18.98 11.61
CA PRO A 62 10.10 18.99 10.20
C PRO A 62 11.38 19.80 9.96
N SER A 63 12.12 19.46 8.91
CA SER A 63 13.38 20.11 8.50
C SER A 63 13.26 20.66 7.08
N SER A 64 14.24 21.43 6.63
CA SER A 64 14.33 21.90 5.25
C SER A 64 14.29 20.76 4.23
N ALA A 65 14.94 19.63 4.51
CA ALA A 65 14.89 18.42 3.69
C ALA A 65 13.47 17.85 3.56
N HIS A 66 12.70 17.84 4.66
CA HIS A 66 11.30 17.39 4.64
C HIS A 66 10.42 18.30 3.80
N VAL A 67 10.66 19.61 3.81
CA VAL A 67 9.96 20.57 2.93
C VAL A 67 10.28 20.31 1.46
N ILE A 68 11.54 20.06 1.12
CA ILE A 68 11.96 19.74 -0.25
C ILE A 68 11.27 18.48 -0.75
N ALA A 69 11.22 17.42 0.07
CA ALA A 69 10.50 16.19 -0.26
C ALA A 69 9.00 16.43 -0.47
N THR A 70 8.38 17.26 0.38
CA THR A 70 6.95 17.61 0.25
C THR A 70 6.68 18.43 -1.01
N LYS A 71 7.59 19.34 -1.39
CA LYS A 71 7.52 20.05 -2.68
C LYS A 71 7.69 19.12 -3.88
N ARG A 72 8.47 18.04 -3.76
CA ARG A 72 8.57 17.02 -4.80
C ARG A 72 7.24 16.27 -4.99
N ASN A 73 6.57 15.87 -3.89
CA ASN A 73 5.24 15.27 -3.95
C ASN A 73 4.27 16.16 -4.75
N LEU A 74 4.24 17.45 -4.43
CA LEU A 74 3.45 18.43 -5.14
C LEU A 74 3.83 18.56 -6.63
N GLY A 75 5.14 18.57 -6.93
CA GLY A 75 5.63 18.60 -8.32
C GLY A 75 5.20 17.37 -9.12
N TYR A 76 5.13 16.20 -8.48
CA TYR A 76 4.62 14.98 -9.09
C TYR A 76 3.12 15.04 -9.34
N VAL A 77 2.32 15.44 -8.34
CA VAL A 77 0.86 15.64 -8.48
C VAL A 77 0.55 16.62 -9.62
N LYS A 78 1.28 17.74 -9.67
CA LYS A 78 1.14 18.72 -10.77
C LYS A 78 1.40 18.09 -12.15
N GLY A 79 2.41 17.23 -12.27
CA GLY A 79 2.73 16.56 -13.52
C GLY A 79 1.75 15.44 -13.90
N THR A 80 0.82 15.09 -13.01
CA THR A 80 -0.07 13.94 -13.14
C THR A 80 -1.51 14.30 -12.77
N LEU A 81 -1.94 15.54 -13.03
CA LEU A 81 -3.30 15.99 -12.73
C LEU A 81 -4.38 15.17 -13.46
N GLY A 82 -4.08 14.68 -14.67
CA GLY A 82 -4.98 13.79 -15.43
C GLY A 82 -4.97 12.32 -14.98
N LYS A 83 -4.22 11.96 -13.94
CA LYS A 83 -4.21 10.59 -13.39
C LYS A 83 -5.08 10.50 -12.15
N GLY A 84 -5.93 9.49 -12.11
CA GLY A 84 -6.81 9.19 -10.99
C GLY A 84 -7.32 7.75 -11.05
N ILE A 85 -8.09 7.39 -10.03
CA ILE A 85 -8.84 6.13 -10.04
C ILE A 85 -10.03 6.30 -10.99
N LEU A 86 -10.18 5.35 -11.91
CA LEU A 86 -11.34 5.26 -12.79
C LEU A 86 -12.07 3.97 -12.48
N LEU A 87 -13.32 4.09 -12.02
CA LEU A 87 -14.18 2.93 -11.79
C LEU A 87 -14.84 2.53 -13.12
N GLN A 88 -14.60 1.29 -13.54
CA GLN A 88 -15.12 0.74 -14.79
C GLN A 88 -15.96 -0.51 -14.53
N PRO A 89 -16.96 -0.80 -15.39
CA PRO A 89 -17.67 -2.08 -15.34
C PRO A 89 -16.68 -3.25 -15.39
N SER A 90 -16.76 -4.14 -14.41
CA SER A 90 -15.91 -5.34 -14.35
C SER A 90 -16.63 -6.46 -13.59
N PRO A 91 -16.22 -7.73 -13.77
CA PRO A 91 -16.79 -8.83 -13.02
C PRO A 91 -16.64 -8.61 -11.51
N ILE A 92 -17.66 -9.01 -10.75
CA ILE A 92 -17.63 -8.95 -9.29
C ILE A 92 -16.68 -10.05 -8.80
N ALA A 93 -15.42 -9.69 -8.58
CA ALA A 93 -14.39 -10.55 -8.03
C ALA A 93 -13.56 -9.75 -7.02
N LEU A 94 -13.36 -10.29 -5.82
CA LEU A 94 -12.60 -9.59 -4.79
C LEU A 94 -11.16 -10.12 -4.80
N THR A 95 -10.20 -9.25 -5.09
CA THR A 95 -8.78 -9.64 -5.11
C THR A 95 -7.96 -8.66 -4.30
N ALA A 96 -6.84 -9.11 -3.73
CA ALA A 96 -5.89 -8.23 -3.06
C ALA A 96 -4.46 -8.61 -3.36
N SER A 97 -3.56 -7.64 -3.22
CA SER A 97 -2.12 -7.83 -3.24
C SER A 97 -1.56 -7.42 -1.89
N THR A 98 -0.70 -8.26 -1.31
CA THR A 98 -0.06 -8.00 -0.01
C THR A 98 1.46 -8.11 -0.13
N ASP A 99 2.18 -7.20 0.53
CA ASP A 99 3.65 -7.19 0.60
C ASP A 99 4.07 -6.65 1.99
N ALA A 100 5.31 -6.88 2.40
CA ALA A 100 5.86 -6.34 3.64
C ALA A 100 7.29 -5.85 3.50
N ASP A 101 7.55 -4.63 3.99
CA ASP A 101 8.91 -4.10 4.11
C ASP A 101 9.50 -4.53 5.44
N TRP A 102 10.21 -5.66 5.43
CA TRP A 102 10.81 -6.24 6.64
C TRP A 102 11.86 -5.33 7.26
N ALA A 103 11.69 -5.00 8.53
CA ALA A 103 12.60 -4.17 9.32
C ALA A 103 12.93 -2.81 8.68
N GLY A 104 12.00 -2.27 7.89
CA GLY A 104 12.17 -1.03 7.12
C GLY A 104 12.28 0.24 7.96
N ASP A 105 11.72 0.26 9.18
CA ASP A 105 11.87 1.42 10.06
C ASP A 105 13.23 1.39 10.80
N PRO A 106 14.12 2.37 10.61
CA PRO A 106 15.42 2.39 11.28
C PRO A 106 15.35 2.63 12.80
N CYS A 107 14.25 3.18 13.32
CA CYS A 107 14.13 3.54 14.73
C CYS A 107 13.74 2.35 15.61
N ASP A 108 12.76 1.55 15.17
CA ASP A 108 12.24 0.42 15.96
C ASP A 108 12.28 -0.93 15.22
N ARG A 109 12.81 -0.96 13.99
CA ARG A 109 12.96 -2.16 13.16
C ARG A 109 11.65 -2.90 12.91
N ARG A 110 10.50 -2.25 13.06
CA ARG A 110 9.21 -2.85 12.73
C ARG A 110 8.99 -2.82 11.23
N SER A 111 8.38 -3.88 10.73
CA SER A 111 8.04 -4.00 9.31
C SER A 111 6.81 -3.16 8.98
N THR A 112 6.65 -2.80 7.71
CA THR A 112 5.42 -2.14 7.22
C THR A 112 4.72 -3.05 6.24
N SER A 113 3.48 -3.44 6.54
CA SER A 113 2.60 -4.19 5.66
C SER A 113 1.91 -3.26 4.69
N SER A 114 1.84 -3.64 3.42
CA SER A 114 0.99 -3.00 2.43
C SER A 114 -0.05 -3.93 1.87
N ILE A 115 -1.22 -3.37 1.60
CA ILE A 115 -2.35 -4.07 1.01
C ILE A 115 -2.96 -3.14 -0.04
N ILE A 116 -3.37 -3.72 -1.16
CA ILE A 116 -4.33 -3.08 -2.07
C ILE A 116 -5.38 -4.10 -2.45
N VAL A 117 -6.64 -3.69 -2.41
CA VAL A 117 -7.81 -4.52 -2.72
C VAL A 117 -8.50 -3.97 -3.95
N PHE A 118 -8.90 -4.88 -4.83
CA PHE A 118 -9.66 -4.62 -6.03
C PHE A 118 -11.02 -5.30 -5.98
N LEU A 119 -12.04 -4.60 -6.48
CA LEU A 119 -13.32 -5.18 -6.87
C LEU A 119 -13.37 -5.23 -8.40
N GLY A 120 -13.24 -6.43 -8.95
CA GLY A 120 -12.97 -6.66 -10.36
C GLY A 120 -11.64 -6.02 -10.75
N ASN A 121 -11.68 -5.08 -11.68
CA ASN A 121 -10.48 -4.34 -12.13
C ASN A 121 -10.26 -3.02 -11.39
N ASN A 122 -11.12 -2.69 -10.42
CA ASN A 122 -11.15 -1.38 -9.79
C ASN A 122 -10.49 -1.41 -8.41
N PRO A 123 -9.46 -0.58 -8.13
CA PRO A 123 -8.93 -0.47 -6.79
C PRO A 123 -9.95 0.23 -5.89
N ILE A 124 -10.29 -0.41 -4.76
CA ILE A 124 -11.31 0.09 -3.82
C ILE A 124 -10.72 0.50 -2.47
N THR A 125 -9.62 -0.12 -2.05
CA THR A 125 -8.89 0.29 -0.84
C THR A 125 -7.42 -0.06 -0.94
N TRP A 126 -6.57 0.73 -0.30
CA TRP A 126 -5.14 0.48 -0.16
C TRP A 126 -4.67 1.03 1.17
N LEU A 127 -3.66 0.41 1.74
CA LEU A 127 -3.08 0.83 3.01
C LEU A 127 -1.60 0.46 3.09
N ALA A 128 -0.88 1.25 3.87
CA ALA A 128 0.43 0.90 4.39
C ALA A 128 0.39 1.07 5.91
N LYS A 129 0.56 -0.03 6.63
CA LYS A 129 0.45 -0.06 8.09
C LYS A 129 1.68 -0.70 8.71
N LYS A 130 2.25 -0.01 9.69
CA LYS A 130 3.35 -0.52 10.49
C LYS A 130 2.86 -1.70 11.35
N GLN A 131 3.59 -2.80 11.34
CA GLN A 131 3.28 -3.97 12.14
C GLN A 131 3.45 -3.63 13.64
N HIS A 132 2.58 -4.18 14.48
CA HIS A 132 2.62 -3.91 15.93
C HIS A 132 3.84 -4.54 16.61
N THR A 133 4.28 -5.69 16.10
CA THR A 133 5.41 -6.47 16.58
C THR A 133 6.55 -6.44 15.58
N VAL A 134 7.78 -6.59 16.07
CA VAL A 134 8.95 -6.76 15.21
C VAL A 134 8.91 -8.16 14.61
N SER A 135 9.19 -8.28 13.32
CA SER A 135 9.29 -9.58 12.63
C SER A 135 10.73 -10.03 12.57
N HIS A 136 10.98 -11.28 12.93
CA HIS A 136 12.35 -11.83 13.01
C HIS A 136 12.82 -12.37 11.64
N SER A 137 11.91 -12.48 10.67
CA SER A 137 12.21 -12.86 9.28
C SER A 137 11.30 -12.14 8.29
N SER A 138 11.72 -12.10 7.02
CA SER A 138 10.89 -11.61 5.92
C SER A 138 9.62 -12.46 5.75
N ILE A 139 9.72 -13.77 5.93
CA ILE A 139 8.59 -14.71 5.85
C ILE A 139 7.53 -14.33 6.90
N GLU A 140 7.94 -14.07 8.13
CA GLU A 140 7.04 -13.64 9.20
C GLU A 140 6.38 -12.29 8.92
N ALA A 141 7.14 -11.33 8.38
CA ALA A 141 6.60 -10.03 8.00
C ALA A 141 5.54 -10.16 6.89
N GLU A 142 5.83 -10.94 5.86
CA GLU A 142 4.90 -11.24 4.76
C GLU A 142 3.65 -11.97 5.26
N TYR A 143 3.83 -12.95 6.13
CA TYR A 143 2.73 -13.73 6.68
C TYR A 143 1.77 -12.87 7.53
N ARG A 144 2.31 -11.92 8.31
CA ARG A 144 1.50 -10.92 9.02
C ARG A 144 0.77 -9.96 8.06
N SER A 145 1.40 -9.64 6.92
CA SER A 145 0.75 -8.86 5.86
C SER A 145 -0.42 -9.61 5.26
N LEU A 146 -0.24 -10.91 5.00
CA LEU A 146 -1.31 -11.81 4.55
C LEU A 146 -2.45 -11.92 5.56
N ALA A 147 -2.15 -12.01 6.86
CA ALA A 147 -3.16 -12.04 7.91
C ALA A 147 -4.01 -10.76 7.90
N THR A 148 -3.35 -9.61 7.80
CA THR A 148 -4.02 -8.31 7.71
C THR A 148 -4.87 -8.22 6.44
N GLY A 149 -4.34 -8.63 5.28
CA GLY A 149 -5.09 -8.67 4.01
C GLY A 149 -6.29 -9.62 4.07
N THR A 150 -6.15 -10.75 4.73
CA THR A 150 -7.25 -11.72 4.92
C THR A 150 -8.38 -11.12 5.77
N ALA A 151 -8.04 -10.39 6.83
CA ALA A 151 -9.03 -9.71 7.66
C ALA A 151 -9.77 -8.60 6.88
N GLU A 152 -9.04 -7.78 6.11
CA GLU A 152 -9.63 -6.75 5.25
C GLU A 152 -10.58 -7.35 4.20
N LEU A 153 -10.17 -8.42 3.52
CA LEU A 153 -11.02 -9.09 2.53
C LEU A 153 -12.26 -9.72 3.16
N ALA A 154 -12.14 -10.34 4.34
CA ALA A 154 -13.27 -10.90 5.05
C ALA A 154 -14.28 -9.81 5.44
N TRP A 155 -13.79 -8.66 5.91
CA TRP A 155 -14.63 -7.51 6.25
C TRP A 155 -15.33 -6.93 5.01
N ILE A 156 -14.60 -6.68 3.91
CA ILE A 156 -15.19 -6.17 2.66
C ILE A 156 -16.22 -7.15 2.10
N ARG A 157 -15.93 -8.45 2.12
CA ARG A 157 -16.88 -9.49 1.69
C ARG A 157 -18.16 -9.43 2.51
N GLN A 158 -18.08 -9.23 3.83
CA GLN A 158 -19.26 -9.09 4.68
C GLN A 158 -20.07 -7.83 4.31
N VAL A 159 -19.40 -6.69 4.13
CA VAL A 159 -20.06 -5.44 3.69
C VAL A 159 -20.77 -5.63 2.35
N LEU A 160 -20.14 -6.32 1.38
CA LEU A 160 -20.78 -6.63 0.09
C LEU A 160 -22.03 -7.51 0.27
N CYS A 161 -21.96 -8.55 1.11
CA CYS A 161 -23.11 -9.40 1.43
C CYS A 161 -24.25 -8.59 2.06
N ASP A 162 -23.96 -7.69 3.00
CA ASP A 162 -24.95 -6.82 3.66
C ASP A 162 -25.63 -5.87 2.66
N LEU A 163 -24.92 -5.49 1.59
CA LEU A 163 -25.43 -4.72 0.45
C LEU A 163 -26.16 -5.59 -0.60
N GLY A 164 -26.30 -6.90 -0.36
CA GLY A 164 -26.95 -7.84 -1.28
C GLY A 164 -26.07 -8.31 -2.45
N LEU A 165 -24.77 -8.04 -2.42
CA LEU A 165 -23.80 -8.46 -3.43
C LEU A 165 -23.03 -9.70 -2.97
N TYR A 166 -23.27 -10.82 -3.65
CA TYR A 166 -22.62 -12.09 -3.35
C TYR A 166 -21.48 -12.35 -4.35
N LEU A 167 -20.30 -12.67 -3.82
CA LEU A 167 -19.15 -13.01 -4.65
C LEU A 167 -19.35 -14.41 -5.27
N PRO A 168 -19.13 -14.58 -6.59
CA PRO A 168 -19.27 -15.87 -7.26
C PRO A 168 -18.14 -16.85 -6.91
N SER A 169 -17.01 -16.34 -6.41
CA SER A 169 -15.83 -17.12 -6.05
C SER A 169 -15.19 -16.60 -4.76
N ALA A 170 -14.35 -17.43 -4.15
CA ALA A 170 -13.56 -17.05 -3.00
C ALA A 170 -12.64 -15.86 -3.35
N PRO A 171 -12.53 -14.84 -2.47
CA PRO A 171 -11.54 -13.78 -2.63
C PRO A 171 -10.12 -14.34 -2.79
N LEU A 172 -9.30 -13.64 -3.59
CA LEU A 172 -7.94 -14.06 -3.92
C LEU A 172 -6.90 -13.07 -3.39
N ILE A 173 -5.88 -13.56 -2.68
CA ILE A 173 -4.70 -12.76 -2.32
C ILE A 173 -3.47 -13.18 -3.12
N TRP A 174 -2.82 -12.19 -3.72
CA TRP A 174 -1.52 -12.30 -4.38
C TRP A 174 -0.38 -11.97 -3.42
N CYS A 175 0.57 -12.90 -3.29
CA CYS A 175 1.78 -12.75 -2.48
C CYS A 175 3.00 -13.20 -3.28
N ASP A 176 4.12 -12.50 -3.15
CA ASP A 176 5.38 -12.83 -3.84
C ASP A 176 6.35 -13.65 -2.96
N ASN A 177 5.95 -13.98 -1.73
CA ASN A 177 6.72 -14.86 -0.85
C ASN A 177 6.18 -16.30 -0.88
N THR A 178 6.86 -17.16 -1.63
CA THR A 178 6.53 -18.59 -1.74
C THR A 178 6.60 -19.33 -0.41
N SER A 179 7.47 -18.90 0.52
CA SER A 179 7.57 -19.51 1.84
C SER A 179 6.36 -19.17 2.72
N ALA A 180 5.87 -17.93 2.64
CA ALA A 180 4.65 -17.53 3.33
C ALA A 180 3.42 -18.28 2.78
N LEU A 181 3.34 -18.46 1.46
CA LEU A 181 2.30 -19.28 0.82
C LEU A 181 2.39 -20.75 1.22
N ALA A 182 3.59 -21.33 1.24
CA ALA A 182 3.79 -22.70 1.68
C ALA A 182 3.40 -22.90 3.15
N LEU A 183 3.65 -21.92 4.02
CA LEU A 183 3.18 -21.93 5.40
C LEU A 183 1.65 -21.95 5.46
N ALA A 184 0.95 -21.13 4.68
CA ALA A 184 -0.51 -21.10 4.68
C ALA A 184 -1.15 -22.41 4.18
N SER A 185 -0.50 -23.10 3.24
CA SER A 185 -0.98 -24.36 2.66
C SER A 185 -0.59 -25.62 3.43
N ASN A 186 0.44 -25.57 4.28
CA ASN A 186 0.94 -26.76 4.97
C ASN A 186 0.02 -27.21 6.11
N LEU A 187 -0.45 -28.46 6.05
CA LEU A 187 -1.30 -29.06 7.08
C LEU A 187 -0.55 -29.51 8.34
N VAL A 188 0.76 -29.73 8.22
CA VAL A 188 1.62 -30.25 9.29
C VAL A 188 2.38 -29.08 9.93
N PHE A 189 2.02 -28.77 11.17
CA PHE A 189 2.65 -27.72 11.97
C PHE A 189 3.99 -28.23 12.53
N HIS A 190 5.08 -27.50 12.31
CA HIS A 190 6.39 -27.77 12.90
C HIS A 190 6.85 -26.56 13.72
N GLY A 191 6.52 -26.57 15.02
CA GLY A 191 7.28 -26.06 16.18
C GLY A 191 7.81 -24.62 16.26
N CYS A 192 8.15 -23.94 15.17
CA CYS A 192 9.01 -22.75 15.16
C CYS A 192 8.28 -21.41 14.88
N THR A 193 6.95 -21.40 14.78
CA THR A 193 6.12 -20.22 14.45
C THR A 193 5.08 -19.87 15.52
N LYS A 194 5.30 -20.25 16.79
CA LYS A 194 4.36 -19.98 17.89
C LYS A 194 4.00 -18.50 18.05
N HIS A 195 4.94 -17.61 17.74
CA HIS A 195 4.75 -16.15 17.85
C HIS A 195 3.86 -15.55 16.74
N ILE A 196 3.46 -16.34 15.75
CA ILE A 196 2.46 -15.99 14.72
C ILE A 196 1.36 -17.07 14.61
N GLU A 197 1.18 -17.89 15.64
CA GLU A 197 0.28 -19.04 15.63
C GLU A 197 -1.18 -18.64 15.38
N VAL A 198 -1.63 -17.52 15.94
CA VAL A 198 -2.98 -16.99 15.73
C VAL A 198 -3.19 -16.61 14.26
N ASP A 199 -2.27 -15.84 13.68
CA ASP A 199 -2.32 -15.46 12.27
C ASP A 199 -2.30 -16.70 11.37
N TYR A 200 -1.49 -17.69 11.75
CA TYR A 200 -1.39 -18.96 11.04
C TYR A 200 -2.71 -19.72 10.99
N HIS A 201 -3.33 -19.94 12.16
CA HIS A 201 -4.61 -20.62 12.22
C HIS A 201 -5.71 -19.83 11.49
N PHE A 202 -5.72 -18.50 11.63
CA PHE A 202 -6.70 -17.63 10.99
C PHE A 202 -6.69 -17.76 9.46
N ILE A 203 -5.52 -17.61 8.82
CA ILE A 203 -5.40 -17.70 7.36
C ILE A 203 -5.69 -19.12 6.90
N ARG A 204 -5.07 -20.11 7.55
CA ARG A 204 -5.20 -21.53 7.16
C ARG A 204 -6.65 -22.00 7.20
N GLU A 205 -7.40 -21.65 8.25
CA GLU A 205 -8.82 -22.02 8.37
C GLU A 205 -9.63 -21.49 7.18
N ARG A 206 -9.40 -20.24 6.75
CA ARG A 206 -10.08 -19.66 5.59
C ARG A 206 -9.70 -20.35 4.29
N VAL A 207 -8.44 -20.70 4.11
CA VAL A 207 -7.96 -21.40 2.91
C VAL A 207 -8.57 -22.79 2.82
N VAL A 208 -8.53 -23.57 3.91
CA VAL A 208 -9.07 -24.93 3.95
C VAL A 208 -10.58 -24.96 3.73
N ARG A 209 -11.32 -23.95 4.22
CA ARG A 209 -12.77 -23.82 3.98
C ARG A 209 -13.13 -23.39 2.56
N GLY A 210 -12.14 -23.00 1.75
CA GLY A 210 -12.40 -22.40 0.44
C GLY A 210 -12.98 -20.99 0.53
N ASP A 211 -12.84 -20.31 1.68
CA ASP A 211 -13.28 -18.93 1.87
C ASP A 211 -12.26 -17.91 1.35
N LEU A 212 -11.03 -18.35 1.10
CA LEU A 212 -9.91 -17.54 0.63
C LEU A 212 -9.02 -18.39 -0.28
N ALA A 213 -8.61 -17.82 -1.42
CA ALA A 213 -7.57 -18.38 -2.27
C ALA A 213 -6.28 -17.56 -2.11
N LEU A 214 -5.12 -18.24 -2.14
CA LEU A 214 -3.81 -17.61 -2.14
C LEU A 214 -3.06 -18.02 -3.41
N GLN A 215 -2.43 -17.06 -4.09
CA GLN A 215 -1.62 -17.33 -5.27
C GLN A 215 -0.32 -16.55 -5.27
N PHE A 216 0.68 -17.13 -5.93
CA PHE A 216 1.96 -16.48 -6.15
C PHE A 216 1.87 -15.42 -7.25
N ILE A 217 2.49 -14.26 -7.00
CA ILE A 217 2.78 -13.25 -8.03
C ILE A 217 4.27 -12.95 -8.04
N SER A 218 4.85 -12.65 -9.20
CA SER A 218 6.23 -12.19 -9.25
C SER A 218 6.39 -10.88 -8.49
N THR A 219 7.50 -10.72 -7.76
CA THR A 219 7.87 -9.47 -7.08
C THR A 219 7.86 -8.27 -8.05
N ASP A 220 8.18 -8.50 -9.32
CA ASP A 220 8.15 -7.45 -10.35
C ASP A 220 6.75 -6.91 -10.62
N ASP A 221 5.71 -7.74 -10.46
CA ASP A 221 4.32 -7.38 -10.69
C ASP A 221 3.54 -7.13 -9.40
N GLN A 222 4.19 -7.25 -8.24
CA GLN A 222 3.60 -7.00 -6.93
C GLN A 222 3.21 -5.52 -6.77
N LEU A 223 1.90 -5.24 -6.78
CA LEU A 223 1.36 -3.88 -6.70
C LEU A 223 1.52 -3.27 -5.31
N ALA A 224 1.47 -4.09 -4.27
CA ALA A 224 1.55 -3.64 -2.89
C ALA A 224 2.90 -2.96 -2.55
N VAL A 225 3.96 -3.27 -3.30
CA VAL A 225 5.29 -2.65 -3.16
C VAL A 225 5.24 -1.12 -3.27
N VAL A 226 4.32 -0.58 -4.09
CA VAL A 226 4.17 0.88 -4.33
C VAL A 226 3.92 1.64 -3.02
N PHE A 227 3.32 0.99 -2.03
CA PHE A 227 2.91 1.63 -0.78
C PHE A 227 3.99 1.60 0.32
N ILE A 228 5.09 0.87 0.12
CA ILE A 228 6.11 0.65 1.17
C ILE A 228 7.54 0.99 0.74
N LYS A 229 7.80 1.16 -0.56
CA LYS A 229 9.16 1.40 -1.06
C LYS A 229 9.22 2.57 -2.04
N ALA A 230 10.33 3.32 -1.97
CA ALA A 230 10.69 4.23 -3.04
C ALA A 230 11.20 3.40 -4.23
N LEU A 231 10.50 3.48 -5.36
CA LEU A 231 10.81 2.70 -6.54
C LEU A 231 11.57 3.49 -7.61
N PRO A 232 12.45 2.84 -8.40
CA PRO A 232 12.98 3.43 -9.62
C PRO A 232 11.86 3.87 -10.56
N SER A 233 12.08 4.96 -11.31
CA SER A 233 11.03 5.58 -12.13
C SER A 233 10.34 4.62 -13.08
N THR A 234 11.09 3.72 -13.73
CA THR A 234 10.54 2.73 -14.68
C THR A 234 9.57 1.77 -14.00
N ARG A 235 9.99 1.15 -12.88
CA ARG A 235 9.15 0.22 -12.11
C ARG A 235 7.95 0.93 -11.49
N PHE A 236 8.15 2.14 -10.95
CA PHE A 236 7.06 2.95 -10.40
C PHE A 236 5.98 3.23 -11.44
N HIS A 237 6.35 3.65 -12.65
CA HIS A 237 5.40 3.96 -13.72
C HIS A 237 4.66 2.70 -14.20
N ARG A 238 5.36 1.57 -14.33
CA ARG A 238 4.76 0.28 -14.72
C ARG A 238 3.72 -0.21 -13.71
N LEU A 239 3.98 -0.09 -12.42
CA LEU A 239 3.01 -0.49 -11.39
C LEU A 239 1.86 0.52 -11.31
N CYS A 240 2.16 1.82 -11.34
CA CYS A 240 1.13 2.86 -11.27
C CYS A 240 0.18 2.86 -12.48
N SER A 241 0.62 2.43 -13.67
CA SER A 241 -0.29 2.30 -14.82
C SER A 241 -1.34 1.20 -14.65
N LYS A 242 -1.14 0.26 -13.71
CA LYS A 242 -2.14 -0.73 -13.32
C LYS A 242 -3.08 -0.23 -12.21
N LEU A 243 -2.74 0.88 -11.54
CA LEU A 243 -3.52 1.46 -10.44
C LEU A 243 -4.34 2.68 -10.87
N LEU A 244 -3.79 3.47 -11.78
CA LEU A 244 -4.34 4.75 -12.20
C LEU A 244 -4.53 4.77 -13.70
N VAL A 245 -5.67 5.32 -14.11
CA VAL A 245 -5.96 5.57 -15.52
C VAL A 245 -5.69 7.04 -15.81
N CYS A 246 -5.12 7.31 -16.99
CA CYS A 246 -4.98 8.67 -17.49
C CYS A 246 -6.30 9.04 -18.15
N SER A 247 -7.08 9.93 -17.54
CA SER A 247 -8.27 10.47 -18.19
C SER A 247 -7.80 11.49 -19.22
N THR A 248 -7.73 11.10 -20.49
CA THR A 248 -7.54 12.08 -21.58
C THR A 248 -8.85 12.66 -22.07
N ASP A 249 -9.97 11.95 -21.95
CA ASP A 249 -11.26 12.39 -22.48
C ASP A 249 -12.42 11.79 -21.69
N HIS A 250 -12.74 12.35 -20.51
CA HIS A 250 -14.06 12.12 -19.92
C HIS A 250 -14.74 13.47 -19.82
N GLN A 251 -15.59 13.77 -20.80
CA GLN A 251 -16.68 14.72 -20.57
C GLN A 251 -17.49 14.13 -19.42
N PHE A 252 -17.64 14.88 -18.33
CA PHE A 252 -18.64 14.52 -17.34
C PHE A 252 -19.99 14.46 -18.07
N GLU A 253 -20.63 13.30 -18.13
CA GLU A 253 -22.05 13.25 -18.44
C GLU A 253 -22.76 13.94 -17.26
N GLY A 254 -22.87 15.28 -17.32
CA GLY A 254 -23.45 16.07 -16.24
C GLY A 254 -22.93 17.49 -16.02
N GLY A 255 -22.11 18.09 -16.90
CA GLY A 255 -21.81 19.53 -16.83
C GLY A 255 -20.52 19.97 -17.51
#